data_AF-A0A1H7AEI7-F1
#
_entry.id   AF-A0A1H7AEI7-F1
#
_cell.length_a   1.000
_cell.length_b   1.000
_cell.length_c   1.000
_cell.angle_alpha   90.00
_cell.angle_beta   90.00
_cell.angle_gamma   90.00
#
_symmetry.space_group_name_H-M   'P 1'
#
loop_
_entity.id
_entity.type
_entity.pdbx_description
1 polymer ?
#
loop_
_entity_poly.entity_id
_entity_poly.type
_entity_poly.pdbx_seq_one_letter_code
_entity_poly.pdbx_strand_id
1 'polypeptide(L)'
;MSENNSDNAGAPGTPTPSTSQPGAPKSAPAPTPTPAKEAASTDSPESASNVTPKDVPAPQRSEAERARASAAEATAQQEAAARVQSVVSSAERAAAQVGSSAETADASGTAAAAPVGGEPDGTLGSSAKPSGSPPPGFGSAPDFSAANPPPATAIPPGPPAYLKRSDSAWSVFGRIMAARARQLFDRAGRRITQRTLRIGVSARIFHPEPGAKGLRGKTLQYLEESIAHWVMSRDVLVFMIPTVGHQGMLHPSNIRLRDYAKHLDGLLLQGGADVSPQTYAEVATRPEWPGDRVRDMYELELLHEFIESGKPVLGVCRGCQLINVAFGGTLYQDIASDVPTAGIHVNEHYDQHRHSVHFPEGSTLVNMFPGRREAIVNSIHHQAVNQLGRDLNIEAVSASDGIIEAVRYRRAPFVMGVQWHPEFHRAGGPELLDCTPLLDTFLRVARETRF
;
A
#
# COMPACT_ATOMS: atom_id res chain seq x y z
N MET A 1 13.24 -82.49 1.69
CA MET A 1 14.23 -83.58 1.71
C MET A 1 15.53 -82.96 2.21
N SER A 2 16.08 -83.17 3.40
CA SER A 2 15.84 -84.05 4.55
C SER A 2 16.63 -83.39 5.71
N GLU A 3 16.04 -83.04 6.85
CA GLU A 3 15.95 -83.80 8.13
C GLU A 3 17.24 -84.41 8.74
N ASN A 4 17.33 -84.18 10.06
CA ASN A 4 18.04 -84.88 11.16
C ASN A 4 19.49 -84.46 11.53
N ASN A 5 19.89 -84.32 12.81
CA ASN A 5 19.31 -84.85 14.06
C ASN A 5 19.82 -84.12 15.35
N SER A 6 18.93 -84.02 16.36
CA SER A 6 19.05 -84.25 17.83
C SER A 6 20.43 -84.33 18.52
N ASP A 7 20.66 -84.13 19.82
CA ASP A 7 19.97 -83.70 21.06
C ASP A 7 21.10 -83.77 22.12
N ASN A 8 21.09 -82.94 23.19
CA ASN A 8 21.10 -83.47 24.57
C ASN A 8 20.94 -82.36 25.62
N ALA A 9 20.13 -82.68 26.63
CA ALA A 9 19.73 -81.85 27.75
C ALA A 9 20.66 -82.03 28.98
N GLY A 10 20.61 -81.07 29.91
CA GLY A 10 21.12 -81.26 31.27
C GLY A 10 21.32 -79.97 32.08
N ALA A 11 20.29 -79.54 32.80
CA ALA A 11 20.38 -78.72 34.03
C ALA A 11 20.09 -79.64 35.25
N PRO A 12 20.15 -79.24 36.55
CA PRO A 12 20.35 -77.90 37.14
C PRO A 12 21.28 -77.88 38.39
N GLY A 13 21.49 -76.70 38.99
CA GLY A 13 22.06 -76.59 40.34
C GLY A 13 22.36 -75.15 40.79
N THR A 14 21.46 -74.58 41.60
CA THR A 14 21.69 -73.38 42.45
C THR A 14 22.49 -73.74 43.71
N PRO A 15 23.27 -72.79 44.27
CA PRO A 15 22.79 -72.15 45.50
C PRO A 15 23.15 -70.65 45.64
N THR A 16 22.25 -69.89 46.29
CA THR A 16 22.47 -68.58 46.96
C THR A 16 22.72 -68.82 48.47
N PRO A 17 22.97 -67.81 49.35
CA PRO A 17 23.33 -66.39 49.19
C PRO A 17 24.53 -65.93 50.07
N SER A 18 25.06 -64.71 49.85
CA SER A 18 25.71 -63.95 50.93
C SER A 18 25.47 -62.44 50.78
N THR A 19 24.87 -61.86 51.82
CA THR A 19 24.55 -60.46 52.09
C THR A 19 25.78 -59.58 52.33
N SER A 20 25.78 -58.37 51.74
CA SER A 20 26.08 -57.10 52.46
C SER A 20 25.90 -55.88 51.53
N GLN A 21 24.91 -55.03 51.83
CA GLN A 21 24.88 -53.63 51.39
C GLN A 21 26.00 -52.83 52.08
N PRO A 22 26.47 -51.71 51.51
CA PRO A 22 25.89 -50.42 51.94
C PRO A 22 25.78 -49.35 50.84
N GLY A 23 24.81 -48.44 51.02
CA GLY A 23 25.00 -47.03 50.68
C GLY A 23 24.35 -46.53 49.38
N ALA A 24 23.11 -46.07 49.48
CA ALA A 24 22.46 -45.22 48.48
C ALA A 24 23.11 -43.81 48.45
N PRO A 25 23.39 -43.23 47.27
CA PRO A 25 23.50 -41.79 47.13
C PRO A 25 22.11 -41.18 46.92
N LYS A 26 21.81 -40.18 47.73
CA LYS A 26 20.59 -39.38 47.72
C LYS A 26 20.30 -38.81 46.33
N SER A 27 19.06 -39.02 45.89
CA SER A 27 18.41 -38.35 44.77
C SER A 27 18.50 -36.83 44.92
N ALA A 28 19.20 -36.18 44.00
CA ALA A 28 19.11 -34.74 43.81
C ALA A 28 17.70 -34.38 43.27
N PRO A 29 17.06 -33.32 43.76
CA PRO A 29 15.74 -32.93 43.29
C PRO A 29 15.84 -32.43 41.85
N ALA A 30 14.99 -32.98 40.98
CA ALA A 30 14.81 -32.50 39.62
C ALA A 30 14.40 -31.01 39.65
N PRO A 31 15.00 -30.15 38.81
CA PRO A 31 14.60 -28.76 38.75
C PRO A 31 13.16 -28.66 38.25
N THR A 32 12.33 -28.05 39.08
CA THR A 32 10.94 -27.65 38.80
C THR A 32 10.88 -26.95 37.44
N PRO A 33 9.97 -27.33 36.53
CA PRO A 33 9.81 -26.60 35.28
C PRO A 33 9.33 -25.18 35.62
N THR A 34 10.19 -24.20 35.33
CA THR A 34 9.83 -22.79 35.36
C THR A 34 8.70 -22.59 34.35
N PRO A 35 7.59 -21.90 34.70
CA PRO A 35 6.54 -21.65 33.73
C PRO A 35 7.14 -20.86 32.57
N ALA A 36 6.98 -21.40 31.36
CA ALA A 36 7.39 -20.75 30.13
C ALA A 36 6.80 -19.34 30.08
N LYS A 37 7.67 -18.35 29.88
CA LYS A 37 7.26 -17.01 29.48
C LYS A 37 6.43 -17.14 28.20
N GLU A 38 5.16 -16.76 28.29
CA GLU A 38 4.33 -16.46 27.11
C GLU A 38 5.10 -15.44 26.24
N ALA A 39 5.40 -15.84 25.01
CA ALA A 39 6.00 -14.99 24.01
C ALA A 39 5.17 -15.08 22.73
N ALA A 40 4.60 -13.92 22.40
CA ALA A 40 4.17 -13.45 21.09
C ALA A 40 3.55 -14.48 20.12
N SER A 41 2.23 -14.62 20.22
CA SER A 41 1.44 -14.72 18.99
C SER A 41 1.61 -13.41 18.22
N THR A 42 1.93 -13.48 16.93
CA THR A 42 2.08 -12.32 16.02
C THR A 42 0.76 -11.59 15.73
N ASP A 43 -0.32 -11.97 16.42
CA ASP A 43 -1.62 -11.30 16.40
C ASP A 43 -2.14 -10.91 17.81
N SER A 44 -1.29 -10.90 18.84
CA SER A 44 -1.69 -10.48 20.19
C SER A 44 -1.84 -8.95 20.31
N PRO A 45 -3.04 -8.41 20.61
CA PRO A 45 -3.26 -6.98 20.79
C PRO A 45 -2.99 -6.58 22.24
N GLU A 46 -1.77 -6.75 22.75
CA GLU A 46 -1.43 -6.19 24.08
C GLU A 46 -1.22 -4.66 24.04
N SER A 47 -1.37 -4.04 22.87
CA SER A 47 -1.42 -2.58 22.70
C SER A 47 -2.85 -2.00 22.70
N ALA A 48 -3.90 -2.81 22.86
CA ALA A 48 -5.23 -2.30 23.16
C ALA A 48 -5.35 -2.00 24.67
N SER A 49 -5.23 -0.72 25.01
CA SER A 49 -5.37 -0.18 26.37
C SER A 49 -6.38 -0.93 27.25
N ASN A 50 -5.89 -1.70 28.22
CA ASN A 50 -6.69 -2.11 29.37
C ASN A 50 -6.94 -0.88 30.26
N VAL A 51 -7.94 -0.08 29.90
CA VAL A 51 -8.53 0.87 30.85
C VAL A 51 -9.44 0.09 31.78
N THR A 52 -8.87 -0.47 32.84
CA THR A 52 -9.63 -0.58 34.10
C THR A 52 -9.99 0.84 34.53
N PRO A 53 -11.27 1.19 34.70
CA PRO A 53 -11.64 2.52 35.16
C PRO A 53 -11.12 2.70 36.58
N LYS A 54 -10.00 3.41 36.74
CA LYS A 54 -9.74 4.09 38.01
C LYS A 54 -10.71 5.25 38.08
N ASP A 55 -11.40 5.38 39.21
CA ASP A 55 -12.27 6.52 39.47
C ASP A 55 -11.48 7.82 39.30
N VAL A 56 -11.73 8.49 38.18
CA VAL A 56 -11.21 9.81 37.87
C VAL A 56 -11.78 10.81 38.89
N PRO A 57 -10.95 11.61 39.60
CA PRO A 57 -11.42 12.61 40.55
C PRO A 57 -12.42 13.57 39.90
N ALA A 58 -13.48 13.93 40.63
CA ALA A 58 -14.56 14.82 40.20
C ALA A 58 -14.16 16.08 39.39
N PRO A 59 -13.05 16.80 39.69
CA PRO A 59 -12.67 17.98 38.90
C PRO A 59 -12.30 17.67 37.43
N GLN A 60 -11.65 16.53 37.15
CA GLN A 60 -11.23 16.16 35.79
C GLN A 60 -12.40 15.69 34.92
N ARG A 61 -13.47 15.13 35.52
CA ARG A 61 -14.71 14.82 34.78
C ARG A 61 -15.42 16.08 34.30
N SER A 62 -15.45 17.13 35.13
CA SER A 62 -16.07 18.41 34.77
C SER A 62 -15.34 19.14 33.64
N GLU A 63 -14.02 18.99 33.56
CA GLU A 63 -13.18 19.60 32.52
C GLU A 63 -13.33 18.86 31.20
N ALA A 64 -13.39 17.52 31.24
CA ALA A 64 -13.68 16.70 30.06
C ALA A 64 -15.09 16.93 29.50
N GLU A 65 -16.09 17.16 30.36
CA GLU A 65 -17.45 17.51 29.94
C GLU A 65 -17.52 18.90 29.29
N ARG A 66 -16.82 19.89 29.85
CA ARG A 66 -16.70 21.24 29.25
C ARG A 66 -15.98 21.21 27.91
N ALA A 67 -14.92 20.40 27.78
CA ALA A 67 -14.19 20.25 26.52
C ALA A 67 -15.06 19.59 25.44
N ARG A 68 -15.86 18.57 25.80
CA ARG A 68 -16.82 17.92 24.88
C ARG A 68 -17.95 18.86 24.46
N ALA A 69 -18.48 19.66 25.38
CA ALA A 69 -19.50 20.65 25.08
C ALA A 69 -18.98 21.74 24.13
N SER A 70 -17.76 22.24 24.37
CA SER A 70 -17.10 23.22 23.51
C SER A 70 -16.80 22.67 22.11
N ALA A 71 -16.37 21.41 22.00
CA ALA A 71 -16.13 20.76 20.71
C ALA A 71 -17.43 20.54 19.92
N ALA A 72 -18.53 20.19 20.59
CA ALA A 72 -19.84 20.06 19.97
C ALA A 72 -20.38 21.41 19.46
N GLU A 73 -20.18 22.49 20.23
CA GLU A 73 -20.58 23.84 19.83
C GLU A 73 -19.76 24.35 18.64
N ALA A 74 -18.44 24.12 18.61
CA ALA A 74 -17.58 24.47 17.48
C ALA A 74 -17.97 23.73 16.20
N THR A 75 -18.34 22.44 16.33
CA THR A 75 -18.82 21.63 15.19
C THR A 75 -20.15 22.16 14.66
N ALA A 76 -21.10 22.49 15.54
CA ALA A 76 -22.38 23.08 15.15
C ALA A 76 -22.23 24.45 14.46
N GLN A 77 -21.27 25.27 14.90
CA GLN A 77 -20.95 26.55 14.26
C GLN A 77 -20.34 26.36 12.87
N GLN A 78 -19.46 25.37 12.68
CA GLN A 78 -18.91 25.03 11.36
C GLN A 78 -19.98 24.50 10.40
N GLU A 79 -20.88 23.64 10.87
CA GLU A 79 -21.99 23.14 10.06
C GLU A 79 -22.97 24.26 9.66
N ALA A 80 -23.26 25.19 10.58
CA ALA A 80 -24.09 26.36 10.29
C ALA A 80 -23.43 27.28 9.24
N ALA A 81 -22.13 27.54 9.36
CA ALA A 81 -21.37 28.35 8.40
C ALA A 81 -21.33 27.70 7.01
N ALA A 82 -21.11 26.38 6.95
CA ALA A 82 -21.14 25.62 5.69
C ALA A 82 -22.53 25.65 5.04
N ARG A 83 -23.61 25.60 5.84
CA ARG A 83 -24.98 25.70 5.33
C ARG A 83 -25.28 27.08 4.75
N VAL A 84 -24.82 28.16 5.39
CA VAL A 84 -24.94 29.53 4.85
C VAL A 84 -24.17 29.69 3.54
N GLN A 85 -22.93 29.22 3.46
CA GLN A 85 -22.15 29.25 2.21
C GLN A 85 -22.81 28.45 1.07
N SER A 86 -23.42 27.31 1.39
CA SER A 86 -24.16 26.51 0.40
C SER A 86 -25.36 27.27 -0.17
N VAL A 87 -26.09 28.01 0.67
CA VAL A 87 -27.28 28.78 0.27
C VAL A 87 -26.88 30.00 -0.57
N VAL A 88 -25.82 30.72 -0.18
CA VAL A 88 -25.28 31.86 -0.95
C VAL A 88 -24.81 31.40 -2.33
N SER A 89 -24.05 30.30 -2.41
CA SER A 89 -23.57 29.76 -3.69
C SER A 89 -24.69 29.24 -4.61
N SER A 90 -25.84 28.89 -4.03
CA SER A 90 -27.03 28.43 -4.76
C SER A 90 -27.82 29.63 -5.31
N ALA A 91 -27.93 30.71 -4.53
CA ALA A 91 -28.56 31.97 -4.94
C ALA A 91 -27.77 32.69 -6.05
N GLU A 92 -26.44 32.70 -5.97
CA GLU A 92 -25.56 33.27 -7.01
C GLU A 92 -25.67 32.49 -8.34
N ARG A 93 -25.78 31.16 -8.27
CA ARG A 93 -26.00 30.32 -9.46
C ARG A 93 -27.39 30.55 -10.09
N ALA A 94 -28.42 30.77 -9.27
CA ALA A 94 -29.74 31.11 -9.77
C ALA A 94 -29.79 32.51 -10.42
N ALA A 95 -29.07 33.50 -9.87
CA ALA A 95 -29.00 34.85 -10.44
C ALA A 95 -28.24 34.87 -11.79
N ALA A 96 -27.17 34.08 -11.93
CA ALA A 96 -26.42 33.95 -13.18
C ALA A 96 -27.23 33.30 -14.31
N GLN A 97 -28.24 32.49 -13.97
CA GLN A 97 -29.07 31.77 -14.94
C GLN A 97 -30.22 32.62 -15.51
N VAL A 98 -30.59 33.72 -14.84
CA VAL A 98 -31.65 34.66 -15.27
C VAL A 98 -31.10 35.80 -16.15
N GLY A 99 -29.80 36.13 -16.05
CA GLY A 99 -29.16 37.21 -16.82
C GLY A 99 -28.78 36.87 -18.27
N SER A 100 -29.00 35.64 -18.74
CA SER A 100 -28.55 35.18 -20.08
C SER A 100 -29.59 35.32 -21.19
N SER A 101 -30.73 35.98 -20.95
CA SER A 101 -31.84 36.08 -21.91
C SER A 101 -32.36 37.50 -22.12
N ALA A 102 -31.47 38.48 -22.24
CA ALA A 102 -31.78 39.78 -22.83
C ALA A 102 -30.48 40.46 -23.30
N GLU A 103 -30.27 40.55 -24.61
CA GLU A 103 -29.89 41.78 -25.33
C GLU A 103 -29.43 41.47 -26.76
N THR A 104 -30.21 41.98 -27.72
CA THR A 104 -29.89 42.14 -29.13
C THR A 104 -30.32 43.55 -29.54
N ALA A 105 -29.55 44.18 -30.43
CA ALA A 105 -29.70 45.52 -31.04
C ALA A 105 -29.23 46.69 -30.14
N ASP A 106 -28.55 47.75 -30.59
CA ASP A 106 -28.58 48.44 -31.89
C ASP A 106 -27.32 49.33 -32.10
N ALA A 107 -27.19 49.94 -33.28
CA ALA A 107 -26.01 50.59 -33.86
C ALA A 107 -25.88 52.13 -33.70
N SER A 108 -24.69 52.65 -34.08
CA SER A 108 -24.41 53.87 -34.90
C SER A 108 -23.95 55.21 -34.27
N GLY A 109 -22.96 55.86 -34.95
CA GLY A 109 -22.64 57.31 -35.04
C GLY A 109 -21.80 57.94 -33.92
N THR A 110 -20.86 58.90 -34.07
CA THR A 110 -20.42 59.82 -35.16
C THR A 110 -19.13 60.58 -34.74
N ALA A 111 -18.37 61.07 -35.74
CA ALA A 111 -17.30 62.12 -35.85
C ALA A 111 -17.28 63.29 -34.81
N ALA A 112 -16.27 64.17 -34.59
CA ALA A 112 -14.97 64.55 -35.19
C ALA A 112 -14.25 65.62 -34.29
N ALA A 113 -13.00 65.95 -34.67
CA ALA A 113 -12.31 67.28 -34.65
C ALA A 113 -11.14 67.52 -33.66
N ALA A 114 -10.00 67.94 -34.26
CA ALA A 114 -8.71 68.42 -33.72
C ALA A 114 -8.82 69.93 -33.27
N PRO A 115 -7.75 70.75 -32.95
CA PRO A 115 -6.36 70.74 -33.48
C PRO A 115 -5.17 71.27 -32.59
N VAL A 116 -3.94 70.97 -33.06
CA VAL A 116 -2.72 71.82 -33.29
C VAL A 116 -1.93 72.53 -32.16
N GLY A 117 -0.59 72.36 -32.25
CA GLY A 117 0.49 73.34 -31.94
C GLY A 117 1.39 72.93 -30.75
N GLY A 118 2.72 72.99 -30.72
CA GLY A 118 3.80 73.40 -31.62
C GLY A 118 5.15 73.12 -30.90
N GLU A 119 6.23 72.89 -31.65
CA GLU A 119 7.65 72.81 -31.18
C GLU A 119 8.23 74.23 -30.85
N PRO A 120 9.51 74.47 -30.45
CA PRO A 120 10.73 73.62 -30.35
C PRO A 120 11.68 73.88 -29.14
N ASP A 121 12.91 73.33 -29.23
CA ASP A 121 14.19 73.65 -28.52
C ASP A 121 14.40 73.07 -27.10
N GLY A 122 15.56 72.56 -26.69
CA GLY A 122 16.86 72.30 -27.31
C GLY A 122 17.83 71.80 -26.22
N THR A 123 18.80 70.96 -26.62
CA THR A 123 20.12 70.70 -25.98
C THR A 123 20.25 70.16 -24.54
N LEU A 124 20.59 68.86 -24.49
CA LEU A 124 21.77 68.22 -23.86
C LEU A 124 22.30 68.71 -22.49
N GLY A 125 22.23 67.80 -21.50
CA GLY A 125 23.01 67.84 -20.26
C GLY A 125 23.23 66.45 -19.67
N SER A 126 24.40 65.88 -19.92
CA SER A 126 24.89 64.60 -19.39
C SER A 126 25.10 64.65 -17.87
N SER A 127 24.53 63.69 -17.13
CA SER A 127 25.11 63.23 -15.86
C SER A 127 24.83 61.74 -15.65
N ALA A 128 25.91 60.95 -15.54
CA ALA A 128 25.86 59.54 -15.22
C ALA A 128 25.36 59.34 -13.78
N LYS A 129 24.33 58.51 -13.59
CA LYS A 129 23.85 58.07 -12.27
C LYS A 129 24.46 56.72 -11.88
N PRO A 130 24.76 56.50 -10.59
CA PRO A 130 25.38 55.27 -10.09
C PRO A 130 24.43 54.06 -10.19
N SER A 131 25.02 52.88 -10.36
CA SER A 131 24.29 51.60 -10.46
C SER A 131 23.50 51.30 -9.19
N GLY A 132 22.18 51.10 -9.32
CA GLY A 132 21.34 50.53 -8.25
C GLY A 132 20.05 51.27 -7.93
N SER A 133 19.76 52.42 -8.55
CA SER A 133 18.44 53.05 -8.42
C SER A 133 17.44 52.40 -9.40
N PRO A 134 16.22 52.04 -8.98
CA PRO A 134 15.20 51.63 -9.93
C PRO A 134 14.92 52.76 -10.92
N PRO A 135 14.57 52.46 -12.19
CA PRO A 135 14.36 53.47 -13.21
C PRO A 135 13.25 54.45 -12.80
N PRO A 136 13.26 55.70 -13.30
CA PRO A 136 12.18 56.65 -13.08
C PRO A 136 10.83 55.98 -13.45
N GLY A 137 9.87 55.95 -12.52
CA GLY A 137 8.56 55.33 -12.73
C GLY A 137 8.40 53.89 -12.23
N PHE A 138 9.41 53.29 -11.60
CA PHE A 138 9.26 51.99 -10.96
C PHE A 138 8.34 52.09 -9.73
N GLY A 139 7.19 51.40 -9.78
CA GLY A 139 6.15 51.44 -8.73
C GLY A 139 4.97 52.38 -9.03
N SER A 140 5.00 53.12 -10.13
CA SER A 140 3.83 53.85 -10.64
C SER A 140 2.80 52.89 -11.23
N ALA A 141 1.50 53.19 -11.09
CA ALA A 141 0.47 52.43 -11.79
C ALA A 141 0.70 52.52 -13.32
N PRO A 142 0.55 51.42 -14.08
CA PRO A 142 0.75 51.46 -15.52
C PRO A 142 -0.21 52.46 -16.17
N ASP A 143 0.32 53.40 -16.95
CA ASP A 143 -0.51 54.28 -17.77
C ASP A 143 -1.01 53.51 -18.99
N PHE A 144 -2.24 53.02 -18.90
CA PHE A 144 -2.91 52.28 -19.98
C PHE A 144 -3.36 53.19 -21.15
N SER A 145 -3.16 54.51 -21.05
CA SER A 145 -3.46 55.47 -22.11
C SER A 145 -2.23 55.88 -22.93
N ALA A 146 -1.03 55.48 -22.50
CA ALA A 146 0.21 55.79 -23.20
C ALA A 146 0.32 55.01 -24.52
N ALA A 147 0.18 55.72 -25.66
CA ALA A 147 0.54 55.18 -26.96
C ALA A 147 2.07 55.20 -27.10
N ASN A 148 2.71 54.05 -26.96
CA ASN A 148 4.12 53.84 -27.31
C ASN A 148 4.21 53.32 -28.75
N PRO A 149 4.29 54.20 -29.78
CA PRO A 149 4.49 53.73 -31.13
C PRO A 149 5.88 53.06 -31.25
N PRO A 150 6.02 52.01 -32.07
CA PRO A 150 7.31 51.39 -32.31
C PRO A 150 8.29 52.39 -32.93
N PRO A 151 9.60 52.28 -32.64
CA PRO A 151 10.61 53.15 -33.24
C PRO A 151 10.54 53.07 -34.77
N ALA A 152 10.83 54.17 -35.46
CA ALA A 152 10.72 54.30 -36.92
C ALA A 152 11.56 53.27 -37.73
N THR A 153 12.42 52.50 -37.06
CA THR A 153 13.25 51.42 -37.61
C THR A 153 12.68 50.02 -37.38
N ALA A 154 11.47 49.88 -36.81
CA ALA A 154 10.84 48.59 -36.57
C ALA A 154 10.48 47.89 -37.88
N ILE A 155 11.18 46.79 -38.16
CA ILE A 155 10.87 45.88 -39.28
C ILE A 155 9.48 45.27 -39.02
N PRO A 156 8.57 45.22 -40.02
CA PRO A 156 7.25 44.62 -39.83
C PRO A 156 7.35 43.17 -39.33
N PRO A 157 6.44 42.72 -38.45
CA PRO A 157 6.51 41.38 -37.90
C PRO A 157 6.42 40.36 -39.03
N GLY A 158 7.44 39.49 -39.12
CA GLY A 158 7.40 38.34 -40.01
C GLY A 158 6.24 37.39 -39.64
N PRO A 159 5.87 36.47 -40.54
CA PRO A 159 4.85 35.47 -40.23
C PRO A 159 5.24 34.71 -38.95
N PRO A 160 4.26 34.36 -38.09
CA PRO A 160 4.54 33.74 -36.82
C PRO A 160 5.26 32.40 -37.02
N ALA A 161 6.18 32.07 -36.11
CA ALA A 161 7.17 31.00 -36.26
C ALA A 161 6.61 29.58 -36.56
N TYR A 162 5.30 29.37 -36.42
CA TYR A 162 4.63 28.10 -36.74
C TYR A 162 4.19 27.98 -38.22
N LEU A 163 4.25 29.06 -39.00
CA LEU A 163 3.95 29.08 -40.43
C LEU A 163 5.24 28.87 -41.23
N LYS A 164 5.38 27.71 -41.88
CA LYS A 164 6.49 27.45 -42.81
C LYS A 164 6.17 28.12 -44.16
N ARG A 165 7.19 28.60 -44.87
CA ARG A 165 7.06 29.28 -46.18
C ARG A 165 6.32 28.47 -47.27
N SER A 166 6.15 27.16 -47.09
CA SER A 166 5.47 26.25 -48.01
C SER A 166 4.07 25.79 -47.52
N ASP A 167 3.54 26.38 -46.45
CA ASP A 167 2.25 25.96 -45.91
C ASP A 167 1.08 26.52 -46.75
N SER A 168 0.16 25.63 -47.13
CA SER A 168 -1.12 26.01 -47.72
C SER A 168 -2.18 26.12 -46.62
N ALA A 169 -3.26 26.88 -46.87
CA ALA A 169 -4.39 26.96 -45.94
C ALA A 169 -4.93 25.57 -45.56
N TRP A 170 -4.87 24.62 -46.51
CA TRP A 170 -5.24 23.22 -46.33
C TRP A 170 -4.27 22.43 -45.44
N SER A 171 -2.95 22.67 -45.52
CA SER A 171 -1.98 21.99 -44.65
C SER A 171 -2.08 22.46 -43.20
N VAL A 172 -2.34 23.74 -42.98
CA VAL A 172 -2.58 24.31 -41.64
C VAL A 172 -3.88 23.77 -41.04
N PHE A 173 -4.97 23.76 -41.82
CA PHE A 173 -6.25 23.21 -41.40
C PHE A 173 -6.14 21.71 -41.06
N GLY A 174 -5.46 20.92 -41.91
CA GLY A 174 -5.20 19.51 -41.66
C GLY A 174 -4.44 19.24 -40.36
N ARG A 175 -3.42 20.05 -40.04
CA ARG A 175 -2.69 19.94 -38.77
C ARG A 175 -3.54 20.32 -37.56
N ILE A 176 -4.40 21.33 -37.67
CA ILE A 176 -5.33 21.72 -36.60
C ILE A 176 -6.35 20.61 -36.36
N MET A 177 -6.91 20.01 -37.42
CA MET A 177 -7.85 18.91 -37.30
C MET A 177 -7.18 17.65 -36.74
N ALA A 178 -5.96 17.32 -37.17
CA ALA A 178 -5.18 16.22 -36.61
C ALA A 178 -4.81 16.45 -35.14
N ALA A 179 -4.46 17.68 -34.75
CA ALA A 179 -4.19 18.04 -33.37
C ALA A 179 -5.45 17.96 -32.50
N ARG A 180 -6.60 18.42 -33.00
CA ARG A 180 -7.90 18.28 -32.31
C ARG A 180 -8.35 16.83 -32.20
N ALA A 181 -8.17 16.03 -33.25
CA ALA A 181 -8.45 14.59 -33.21
C ALA A 181 -7.55 13.91 -32.16
N ARG A 182 -6.24 14.17 -32.17
CA ARG A 182 -5.30 13.66 -31.17
C ARG A 182 -5.67 14.12 -29.76
N GLN A 183 -6.06 15.38 -29.57
CA GLN A 183 -6.52 15.89 -28.28
C GLN A 183 -7.84 15.23 -27.81
N LEU A 184 -8.76 14.92 -28.72
CA LEU A 184 -10.00 14.19 -28.43
C LEU A 184 -9.71 12.72 -28.10
N PHE A 185 -8.84 12.05 -28.85
CA PHE A 185 -8.37 10.70 -28.55
C PHE A 185 -7.61 10.64 -27.22
N ASP A 186 -6.75 11.62 -26.92
CA ASP A 186 -6.06 11.73 -25.64
C ASP A 186 -7.04 12.02 -24.49
N ARG A 187 -8.16 12.71 -24.76
CA ARG A 187 -9.20 13.00 -23.76
C ARG A 187 -10.11 11.79 -23.52
N ALA A 188 -10.38 11.00 -24.56
CA ALA A 188 -11.10 9.73 -24.47
C ALA A 188 -10.25 8.64 -23.81
N GLY A 189 -8.97 8.55 -24.19
CA GLY A 189 -7.96 7.72 -23.51
C GLY A 189 -7.78 8.11 -22.05
N ARG A 190 -7.79 9.41 -21.75
CA ARG A 190 -7.83 9.92 -20.36
C ARG A 190 -9.08 9.49 -19.59
N ARG A 191 -10.27 9.45 -20.19
CA ARG A 191 -11.48 8.95 -19.50
C ARG A 191 -11.42 7.46 -19.19
N ILE A 192 -10.78 6.66 -20.05
CA ILE A 192 -10.56 5.23 -19.81
C ILE A 192 -9.50 5.02 -18.71
N THR A 193 -8.46 5.86 -18.66
CA THR A 193 -7.42 5.82 -17.60
C THR A 193 -7.83 6.50 -16.28
N GLN A 194 -8.93 7.26 -16.25
CA GLN A 194 -9.40 8.01 -15.07
C GLN A 194 -10.42 7.29 -14.19
N ARG A 195 -10.92 6.11 -14.55
CA ARG A 195 -11.73 5.36 -13.58
C ARG A 195 -10.83 4.84 -12.47
N THR A 196 -11.05 5.32 -11.26
CA THR A 196 -10.42 4.88 -10.03
C THR A 196 -10.35 3.35 -9.98
N LEU A 197 -9.16 2.82 -9.66
CA LEU A 197 -8.95 1.38 -9.50
C LEU A 197 -9.63 0.91 -8.21
N ARG A 198 -10.16 -0.30 -8.24
CA ARG A 198 -10.77 -0.98 -7.09
C ARG A 198 -9.85 -2.12 -6.66
N ILE A 199 -9.09 -1.91 -5.60
CA ILE A 199 -8.15 -2.91 -5.11
C ILE A 199 -8.79 -3.67 -3.96
N GLY A 200 -8.85 -4.99 -4.09
CA GLY A 200 -9.27 -5.87 -3.01
C GLY A 200 -8.13 -6.11 -2.05
N VAL A 201 -8.39 -6.04 -0.75
CA VAL A 201 -7.46 -6.48 0.29
C VAL A 201 -8.12 -7.62 1.06
N SER A 202 -7.43 -8.76 1.18
CA SER A 202 -7.96 -9.90 1.93
C SER A 202 -8.18 -9.53 3.39
N ALA A 203 -9.23 -10.04 4.04
CA ALA A 203 -9.47 -9.76 5.46
C ALA A 203 -8.57 -10.59 6.37
N ARG A 204 -8.13 -9.99 7.49
CA ARG A 204 -7.60 -10.74 8.64
C ARG A 204 -8.75 -11.26 9.47
N ILE A 205 -8.53 -12.38 10.17
CA ILE A 205 -9.52 -13.02 11.03
C ILE A 205 -9.02 -12.95 12.47
N PHE A 206 -9.81 -12.33 13.33
CA PHE A 206 -9.65 -12.46 14.77
C PHE A 206 -10.55 -13.59 15.23
N HIS A 207 -9.97 -14.66 15.78
CA HIS A 207 -10.71 -15.80 16.32
C HIS A 207 -11.15 -15.53 17.76
N PRO A 208 -12.37 -15.95 18.14
CA PRO A 208 -12.90 -15.67 19.48
C PRO A 208 -12.07 -16.37 20.56
N GLU A 209 -11.78 -15.63 21.62
CA GLU A 209 -11.08 -16.17 22.79
C GLU A 209 -12.06 -16.99 23.67
N PRO A 210 -11.67 -18.20 24.09
CA PRO A 210 -12.52 -19.03 24.93
C PRO A 210 -12.97 -18.32 26.22
N GLY A 211 -14.28 -18.22 26.42
CA GLY A 211 -14.88 -17.60 27.61
C GLY A 211 -14.92 -16.06 27.59
N ALA A 212 -14.37 -15.40 26.57
CA ALA A 212 -14.45 -13.95 26.44
C ALA A 212 -15.87 -13.48 26.07
N LYS A 213 -16.25 -12.31 26.58
CA LYS A 213 -17.51 -11.62 26.23
C LYS A 213 -17.23 -10.44 25.31
N GLY A 214 -18.27 -9.93 24.65
CA GLY A 214 -18.16 -8.75 23.78
C GLY A 214 -17.43 -9.07 22.47
N LEU A 215 -16.56 -8.16 22.02
CA LEU A 215 -15.83 -8.29 20.74
C LEU A 215 -14.85 -9.48 20.74
N ARG A 216 -14.16 -9.71 21.86
CA ARG A 216 -13.19 -10.81 22.02
C ARG A 216 -13.84 -12.20 21.97
N GLY A 217 -15.15 -12.28 22.20
CA GLY A 217 -15.92 -13.53 22.08
C GLY A 217 -16.52 -13.76 20.69
N LYS A 218 -16.19 -12.95 19.68
CA LYS A 218 -16.73 -13.06 18.32
C LYS A 218 -15.60 -13.24 17.32
N THR A 219 -15.91 -13.90 16.20
CA THR A 219 -15.06 -13.85 15.01
C THR A 219 -15.17 -12.47 14.38
N LEU A 220 -14.07 -11.73 14.34
CA LEU A 220 -14.00 -10.42 13.68
C LEU A 220 -13.21 -10.54 12.39
N GLN A 221 -13.57 -9.72 11.42
CA GLN A 221 -12.81 -9.56 10.19
C GLN A 221 -12.37 -8.11 10.10
N TYR A 222 -11.09 -7.89 9.86
CA TYR A 222 -10.50 -6.55 9.91
C TYR A 222 -9.46 -6.34 8.81
N LEU A 223 -9.21 -5.06 8.54
CA LEU A 223 -8.21 -4.56 7.62
C LEU A 223 -7.27 -3.67 8.41
N GLU A 224 -5.96 -3.86 8.24
CA GLU A 224 -4.98 -3.00 8.89
C GLU A 224 -4.98 -1.59 8.25
N GLU A 225 -4.87 -0.55 9.07
CA GLU A 225 -4.88 0.83 8.60
C GLU A 225 -3.68 1.14 7.70
N SER A 226 -2.48 0.66 8.09
CA SER A 226 -1.21 0.91 7.40
C SER A 226 -1.26 0.43 5.95
N ILE A 227 -1.67 -0.81 5.70
CA ILE A 227 -1.75 -1.40 4.36
C ILE A 227 -2.83 -0.70 3.51
N ALA A 228 -3.97 -0.35 4.13
CA ALA A 228 -5.03 0.39 3.45
C ALA A 228 -4.54 1.77 3.00
N HIS A 229 -3.92 2.53 3.91
CA HIS A 229 -3.38 3.86 3.63
C HIS A 229 -2.23 3.83 2.63
N TRP A 230 -1.37 2.82 2.69
CA TRP A 230 -0.28 2.65 1.73
C TRP A 230 -0.84 2.49 0.30
N VAL A 231 -1.82 1.63 0.11
CA VAL A 231 -2.45 1.43 -1.21
C VAL A 231 -3.22 2.69 -1.64
N MET A 232 -3.98 3.29 -0.73
CA MET A 232 -4.77 4.50 -0.98
C MET A 232 -3.92 5.74 -1.31
N SER A 233 -2.62 5.73 -1.00
CA SER A 233 -1.68 6.80 -1.38
C SER A 233 -1.56 7.03 -2.89
N ARG A 234 -2.14 6.13 -3.71
CA ARG A 234 -2.14 6.17 -5.18
C ARG A 234 -3.50 6.39 -5.81
N ASP A 235 -4.38 7.10 -5.09
CA ASP A 235 -5.72 7.49 -5.57
C ASP A 235 -6.55 6.29 -6.07
N VAL A 236 -6.57 5.22 -5.28
CA VAL A 236 -7.38 4.02 -5.54
C VAL A 236 -8.43 3.80 -4.45
N LEU A 237 -9.49 3.07 -4.78
CA LEU A 237 -10.48 2.62 -3.81
C LEU A 237 -10.07 1.25 -3.28
N VAL A 238 -9.89 1.15 -1.96
CA VAL A 238 -9.62 -0.11 -1.27
C VAL A 238 -10.91 -0.74 -0.79
N PHE A 239 -11.07 -2.04 -1.03
CA PHE A 239 -12.19 -2.84 -0.57
C PHE A 239 -11.67 -4.01 0.25
N MET A 240 -12.05 -4.09 1.53
CA MET A 240 -11.85 -5.32 2.29
C MET A 240 -12.73 -6.42 1.69
N ILE A 241 -12.12 -7.55 1.34
CA ILE A 241 -12.84 -8.74 0.90
C ILE A 241 -13.09 -9.61 2.14
N PRO A 242 -14.33 -9.74 2.64
CA PRO A 242 -14.58 -10.61 3.78
C PRO A 242 -14.48 -12.09 3.39
N THR A 243 -14.23 -12.95 4.35
CA THR A 243 -14.44 -14.39 4.21
C THR A 243 -15.92 -14.66 3.95
N VAL A 244 -16.18 -15.49 2.94
CA VAL A 244 -17.54 -15.90 2.60
C VAL A 244 -17.84 -17.17 3.39
N GLY A 245 -18.30 -17.00 4.63
CA GLY A 245 -18.70 -18.12 5.47
C GLY A 245 -19.99 -18.76 4.97
N HIS A 246 -19.98 -20.07 4.70
CA HIS A 246 -21.20 -20.84 4.39
C HIS A 246 -21.90 -21.41 5.63
N GLN A 247 -21.29 -21.27 6.81
CA GLN A 247 -21.76 -21.88 8.07
C GLN A 247 -22.42 -20.86 9.03
N GLY A 248 -22.64 -19.62 8.60
CA GLY A 248 -23.31 -18.62 9.41
C GLY A 248 -24.82 -18.88 9.57
N MET A 249 -25.43 -18.35 10.63
CA MET A 249 -26.89 -18.41 10.85
C MET A 249 -27.70 -17.57 9.85
N LEU A 250 -27.04 -16.79 9.00
CA LEU A 250 -27.66 -15.95 7.98
C LEU A 250 -27.65 -16.67 6.63
N HIS A 251 -28.65 -16.38 5.79
CA HIS A 251 -28.78 -16.99 4.47
C HIS A 251 -27.45 -16.97 3.69
N PRO A 252 -27.00 -18.10 3.13
CA PRO A 252 -25.78 -18.13 2.36
C PRO A 252 -25.92 -17.21 1.15
N SER A 253 -24.97 -16.29 0.99
CA SER A 253 -24.90 -15.43 -0.18
C SER A 253 -24.67 -16.26 -1.44
N ASN A 254 -25.25 -15.86 -2.57
CA ASN A 254 -24.89 -16.40 -3.88
C ASN A 254 -23.58 -15.81 -4.42
N ILE A 255 -23.03 -14.79 -3.77
CA ILE A 255 -21.72 -14.23 -4.09
C ILE A 255 -20.66 -15.29 -3.80
N ARG A 256 -19.75 -15.47 -4.75
CA ARG A 256 -18.58 -16.34 -4.68
C ARG A 256 -17.30 -15.50 -4.74
N LEU A 257 -16.15 -16.06 -4.37
CA LEU A 257 -14.88 -15.33 -4.42
C LEU A 257 -14.52 -14.87 -5.84
N ARG A 258 -14.88 -15.67 -6.87
CA ARG A 258 -14.79 -15.26 -8.28
C ARG A 258 -15.53 -13.97 -8.62
N ASP A 259 -16.61 -13.64 -7.92
CA ASP A 259 -17.38 -12.43 -8.21
C ASP A 259 -16.65 -11.17 -7.72
N TYR A 260 -15.81 -11.30 -6.68
CA TYR A 260 -14.88 -10.24 -6.30
C TYR A 260 -13.82 -10.02 -7.38
N ALA A 261 -13.23 -11.08 -7.93
CA ALA A 261 -12.25 -10.97 -9.01
C ALA A 261 -12.82 -10.29 -10.28
N LYS A 262 -14.13 -10.45 -10.56
CA LYS A 262 -14.83 -9.75 -11.65
C LYS A 262 -15.01 -8.26 -11.42
N HIS A 263 -15.15 -7.83 -10.16
CA HIS A 263 -15.51 -6.46 -9.81
C HIS A 263 -14.35 -5.61 -9.30
N LEU A 264 -13.22 -6.25 -9.00
CA LEU A 264 -11.99 -5.64 -8.50
C LEU A 264 -10.90 -5.74 -9.57
N ASP A 265 -10.00 -4.77 -9.56
CA ASP A 265 -8.96 -4.58 -10.56
C ASP A 265 -7.63 -5.26 -10.15
N GLY A 266 -7.47 -5.64 -8.89
CA GLY A 266 -6.31 -6.37 -8.36
C GLY A 266 -6.54 -6.83 -6.91
N LEU A 267 -5.69 -7.76 -6.45
CA LEU A 267 -5.74 -8.32 -5.09
C LEU A 267 -4.45 -8.01 -4.33
N LEU A 268 -4.58 -7.62 -3.08
CA LEU A 268 -3.50 -7.55 -2.11
C LEU A 268 -3.77 -8.53 -0.97
N LEU A 269 -2.79 -9.41 -0.72
CA LEU A 269 -2.78 -10.32 0.43
C LEU A 269 -1.93 -9.70 1.54
N GLN A 270 -2.58 -9.25 2.61
CA GLN A 270 -1.89 -8.55 3.71
C GLN A 270 -1.19 -9.53 4.67
N GLY A 271 -0.31 -8.99 5.52
CA GLY A 271 0.38 -9.77 6.57
C GLY A 271 -0.57 -10.35 7.64
N GLY A 272 0.02 -10.97 8.66
CA GLY A 272 -0.68 -11.40 9.88
C GLY A 272 -0.28 -12.78 10.36
N ALA A 273 -1.15 -13.44 11.13
CA ALA A 273 -0.90 -14.75 11.74
C ALA A 273 -0.37 -15.81 10.76
N ASP A 274 0.51 -16.68 11.25
CA ASP A 274 1.21 -17.72 10.49
C ASP A 274 0.33 -18.54 9.52
N VAL A 275 0.92 -18.95 8.40
CA VAL A 275 0.30 -19.93 7.51
C VAL A 275 0.33 -21.29 8.20
N SER A 276 -0.80 -21.99 8.23
CA SER A 276 -0.90 -23.29 8.89
C SER A 276 0.01 -24.33 8.20
N PRO A 277 0.82 -25.09 8.95
CA PRO A 277 1.61 -26.20 8.40
C PRO A 277 0.80 -27.21 7.60
N GLN A 278 -0.46 -27.41 8.01
CA GLN A 278 -1.38 -28.32 7.31
C GLN A 278 -1.71 -27.86 5.89
N THR A 279 -1.57 -26.56 5.59
CA THR A 279 -1.85 -25.98 4.27
C THR A 279 -0.78 -26.38 3.24
N TYR A 280 0.45 -26.66 3.67
CA TYR A 280 1.54 -27.18 2.84
C TYR A 280 1.94 -28.62 3.21
N ALA A 281 0.97 -29.40 3.71
CA ALA A 281 1.09 -30.83 4.02
C ALA A 281 2.15 -31.19 5.08
N GLU A 282 2.43 -30.28 6.00
CA GLU A 282 3.28 -30.51 7.16
C GLU A 282 2.48 -30.54 8.47
N VAL A 283 3.15 -30.98 9.54
CA VAL A 283 2.63 -30.96 10.91
C VAL A 283 3.32 -29.83 11.65
N ALA A 284 2.58 -29.15 12.54
CA ALA A 284 3.16 -28.12 13.38
C ALA A 284 4.30 -28.69 14.23
N THR A 285 5.48 -28.09 14.11
CA THR A 285 6.66 -28.43 14.93
C THR A 285 6.41 -28.09 16.41
N ARG A 286 5.52 -27.13 16.66
CA ARG A 286 5.14 -26.61 17.96
C ARG A 286 3.61 -26.46 18.08
N PRO A 287 2.98 -26.98 19.16
CA PRO A 287 1.53 -26.88 19.36
C PRO A 287 0.99 -25.44 19.40
N GLU A 288 1.82 -24.48 19.83
CA GLU A 288 1.49 -23.06 19.92
C GLU A 288 1.45 -22.34 18.56
N TRP A 289 1.94 -22.95 17.48
CA TRP A 289 1.97 -22.38 16.12
C TRP A 289 1.12 -23.19 15.13
N PRO A 290 -0.21 -23.31 15.36
CA PRO A 290 -1.07 -24.05 14.44
C PRO A 290 -1.31 -23.31 13.11
N GLY A 291 -0.99 -22.01 13.06
CA GLY A 291 -1.36 -21.08 11.99
C GLY A 291 -2.88 -20.91 11.84
N ASP A 292 -3.30 -20.13 10.84
CA ASP A 292 -4.71 -19.87 10.57
C ASP A 292 -5.20 -20.57 9.29
N ARG A 293 -5.53 -21.86 9.42
CA ARG A 293 -6.00 -22.66 8.28
C ARG A 293 -7.30 -22.13 7.68
N VAL A 294 -8.16 -21.48 8.47
CA VAL A 294 -9.42 -20.92 7.96
C VAL A 294 -9.12 -19.75 7.02
N ARG A 295 -8.23 -18.85 7.42
CA ARG A 295 -7.75 -17.76 6.58
C ARG A 295 -6.99 -18.27 5.36
N ASP A 296 -6.13 -19.28 5.54
CA ASP A 296 -5.36 -19.90 4.45
C ASP A 296 -6.27 -20.34 3.30
N MET A 297 -7.30 -21.15 3.59
CA MET A 297 -8.18 -21.70 2.55
C MET A 297 -8.92 -20.60 1.77
N TYR A 298 -9.41 -19.59 2.48
CA TYR A 298 -10.10 -18.46 1.87
C TYR A 298 -9.16 -17.62 0.98
N GLU A 299 -7.95 -17.32 1.45
CA GLU A 299 -7.01 -16.52 0.67
C GLU A 299 -6.38 -17.30 -0.50
N LEU A 300 -6.21 -18.62 -0.37
CA LEU A 300 -5.82 -19.49 -1.48
C LEU A 300 -6.87 -19.50 -2.59
N GLU A 301 -8.15 -19.59 -2.23
CA GLU A 301 -9.24 -19.51 -3.21
C GLU A 301 -9.29 -18.12 -3.85
N LEU A 302 -9.11 -17.04 -3.09
CA LEU A 302 -8.99 -15.68 -3.67
C LEU A 302 -7.82 -15.56 -4.64
N LEU A 303 -6.64 -16.02 -4.25
CA LEU A 303 -5.45 -15.99 -5.09
C LEU A 303 -5.71 -16.72 -6.41
N HIS A 304 -6.29 -17.92 -6.35
CA HIS A 304 -6.68 -18.69 -7.52
C HIS A 304 -7.64 -17.90 -8.42
N GLU A 305 -8.73 -17.37 -7.88
CA GLU A 305 -9.76 -16.66 -8.66
C GLU A 305 -9.23 -15.39 -9.33
N PHE A 306 -8.33 -14.65 -8.67
CA PHE A 306 -7.71 -13.47 -9.27
C PHE A 306 -6.71 -13.84 -10.37
N ILE A 307 -5.92 -14.90 -10.18
CA ILE A 307 -4.98 -15.39 -11.21
C ILE A 307 -5.73 -15.89 -12.44
N GLU A 308 -6.77 -16.71 -12.26
CA GLU A 308 -7.61 -17.22 -13.35
C GLU A 308 -8.32 -16.08 -14.11
N SER A 309 -8.66 -14.99 -13.41
CA SER A 309 -9.22 -13.78 -14.01
C SER A 309 -8.17 -12.87 -14.67
N GLY A 310 -6.89 -13.28 -14.70
CA GLY A 310 -5.78 -12.50 -15.25
C GLY A 310 -5.47 -11.21 -14.48
N LYS A 311 -5.96 -11.07 -13.24
CA LYS A 311 -5.78 -9.90 -12.39
C LYS A 311 -4.46 -9.98 -11.62
N PRO A 312 -3.79 -8.85 -11.35
CA PRO A 312 -2.56 -8.87 -10.59
C PRO A 312 -2.79 -9.17 -9.11
N VAL A 313 -1.79 -9.80 -8.49
CA VAL A 313 -1.78 -10.08 -7.05
C VAL A 313 -0.47 -9.60 -6.42
N LEU A 314 -0.56 -8.93 -5.27
CA LEU A 314 0.57 -8.54 -4.44
C LEU A 314 0.43 -9.15 -3.04
N GLY A 315 1.40 -9.96 -2.61
CA GLY A 315 1.47 -10.51 -1.26
C GLY A 315 2.50 -9.81 -0.39
N VAL A 316 2.12 -9.44 0.83
CA VAL A 316 3.00 -8.80 1.82
C VAL A 316 3.18 -9.72 3.02
N CYS A 317 4.43 -9.94 3.42
CA CYS A 317 4.83 -10.82 4.52
C CYS A 317 4.19 -12.21 4.40
N ARG A 318 3.19 -12.51 5.24
CA ARG A 318 2.36 -13.71 5.14
C ARG A 318 1.77 -13.94 3.73
N GLY A 319 1.40 -12.88 3.02
CA GLY A 319 0.90 -12.99 1.64
C GLY A 319 1.95 -13.57 0.67
N CYS A 320 3.24 -13.28 0.88
CA CYS A 320 4.34 -13.86 0.11
C CYS A 320 4.44 -15.38 0.37
N GLN A 321 4.37 -15.77 1.64
CA GLN A 321 4.40 -17.16 2.07
C GLN A 321 3.21 -17.95 1.50
N LEU A 322 2.01 -17.37 1.55
CA LEU A 322 0.81 -17.99 1.00
C LEU A 322 0.89 -18.18 -0.52
N ILE A 323 1.43 -17.20 -1.25
CA ILE A 323 1.70 -17.34 -2.69
C ILE A 323 2.62 -18.54 -2.94
N ASN A 324 3.71 -18.68 -2.17
CA ASN A 324 4.61 -19.83 -2.29
C ASN A 324 3.89 -21.16 -2.08
N VAL A 325 3.10 -21.26 -1.01
CA VAL A 325 2.32 -22.45 -0.66
C VAL A 325 1.27 -22.78 -1.73
N ALA A 326 0.61 -21.78 -2.30
CA ALA A 326 -0.37 -21.97 -3.37
C ALA A 326 0.21 -22.66 -4.60
N PHE A 327 1.50 -22.44 -4.88
CA PHE A 327 2.23 -23.08 -5.97
C PHE A 327 2.94 -24.37 -5.56
N GLY A 328 2.67 -24.88 -4.35
CA GLY A 328 3.17 -26.15 -3.83
C GLY A 328 4.54 -26.08 -3.16
N GLY A 329 4.98 -24.88 -2.76
CA GLY A 329 6.16 -24.72 -1.92
C GLY A 329 5.87 -24.98 -0.44
N THR A 330 6.93 -25.00 0.38
CA THR A 330 6.86 -25.16 1.84
C THR A 330 7.48 -23.97 2.57
N LEU A 331 7.29 -23.91 3.89
CA LEU A 331 7.83 -22.84 4.74
C LEU A 331 8.75 -23.42 5.80
N TYR A 332 9.71 -22.62 6.25
CA TYR A 332 10.28 -22.76 7.58
C TYR A 332 9.21 -22.31 8.58
N GLN A 333 8.92 -23.15 9.58
CA GLN A 333 7.90 -22.86 10.57
C GLN A 333 8.40 -21.86 11.61
N ASP A 334 9.71 -21.85 11.85
CA ASP A 334 10.42 -20.81 12.58
C ASP A 334 11.88 -20.76 12.15
N ILE A 335 12.31 -19.63 11.59
CA ILE A 335 13.68 -19.39 11.12
C ILE A 335 14.68 -19.62 12.26
N ALA A 336 14.36 -19.19 13.48
CA ALA A 336 15.30 -19.24 14.60
C ALA A 336 15.65 -20.69 15.01
N SER A 337 14.69 -21.63 14.89
CA SER A 337 14.91 -23.04 15.20
C SER A 337 15.26 -23.90 13.97
N ASP A 338 14.64 -23.64 12.82
CA ASP A 338 14.82 -24.44 11.61
C ASP A 338 16.11 -24.07 10.85
N VAL A 339 16.60 -22.83 10.99
CA VAL A 339 17.81 -22.33 10.33
C VAL A 339 18.75 -21.64 11.34
N PRO A 340 19.48 -22.42 12.18
CA PRO A 340 20.29 -21.85 13.27
C PRO A 340 21.40 -20.87 12.86
N THR A 341 21.75 -20.84 11.58
CA THR A 341 22.73 -19.91 11.01
C THR A 341 22.12 -18.61 10.49
N ALA A 342 20.79 -18.50 10.45
CA ALA A 342 20.12 -17.31 9.97
C ALA A 342 20.28 -16.13 10.92
N GLY A 343 20.21 -14.92 10.36
CA GLY A 343 20.08 -13.71 11.15
C GLY A 343 18.74 -13.61 11.86
N ILE A 344 18.56 -12.53 12.62
CA ILE A 344 17.28 -12.22 13.26
C ILE A 344 16.35 -11.59 12.21
N HIS A 345 15.16 -12.15 12.01
CA HIS A 345 14.10 -11.62 11.13
C HIS A 345 12.89 -11.05 11.89
N VAL A 346 12.86 -11.19 13.21
CA VAL A 346 11.90 -10.53 14.09
C VAL A 346 12.52 -10.34 15.46
N ASN A 347 12.29 -9.17 16.08
CA ASN A 347 12.71 -8.90 17.45
C ASN A 347 11.78 -7.89 18.13
N GLU A 348 12.13 -7.50 19.35
CA GLU A 348 11.37 -6.57 20.19
C GLU A 348 11.23 -5.15 19.57
N HIS A 349 12.10 -4.77 18.65
CA HIS A 349 11.99 -3.51 17.91
C HIS A 349 10.97 -3.58 16.77
N TYR A 350 10.42 -4.76 16.48
CA TYR A 350 9.29 -5.02 15.59
C TYR A 350 9.40 -4.26 14.27
N ASP A 351 8.59 -3.22 14.05
CA ASP A 351 8.55 -2.42 12.83
C ASP A 351 9.76 -1.52 12.60
N GLN A 352 10.72 -1.48 13.54
CA GLN A 352 12.01 -0.79 13.44
C GLN A 352 13.18 -1.74 13.12
N HIS A 353 12.96 -3.06 13.17
CA HIS A 353 14.01 -4.02 12.82
C HIS A 353 14.29 -4.01 11.31
N ARG A 354 15.57 -4.03 10.92
CA ARG A 354 16.04 -3.88 9.54
C ARG A 354 17.10 -4.91 9.19
N HIS A 355 17.14 -5.31 7.93
CA HIS A 355 18.23 -6.10 7.36
C HIS A 355 18.38 -5.80 5.86
N SER A 356 19.51 -6.18 5.30
CA SER A 356 19.80 -6.01 3.88
C SER A 356 19.27 -7.16 3.04
N VAL A 357 18.76 -6.83 1.86
CA VAL A 357 18.33 -7.78 0.83
C VAL A 357 19.12 -7.56 -0.45
N HIS A 358 19.34 -8.64 -1.19
CA HIS A 358 20.00 -8.68 -2.48
C HIS A 358 19.03 -9.14 -3.56
N PHE A 359 19.05 -8.47 -4.71
CA PHE A 359 18.30 -8.84 -5.91
C PHE A 359 19.21 -9.69 -6.81
N PRO A 360 19.01 -11.02 -6.87
CA PRO A 360 19.86 -11.91 -7.65
C PRO A 360 19.82 -11.61 -9.15
N GLU A 361 20.75 -12.18 -9.90
CA GLU A 361 20.73 -12.12 -11.37
C GLU A 361 19.41 -12.68 -11.91
N GLY A 362 18.79 -11.98 -12.87
CA GLY A 362 17.48 -12.33 -13.41
C GLY A 362 16.27 -11.85 -12.59
N SER A 363 16.47 -11.28 -11.39
CA SER A 363 15.40 -10.62 -10.63
C SER A 363 14.75 -9.50 -11.46
N THR A 364 13.42 -9.46 -11.47
CA THR A 364 12.64 -8.42 -12.12
C THR A 364 12.51 -7.15 -11.27
N LEU A 365 12.83 -7.22 -9.97
CA LEU A 365 12.84 -6.05 -9.08
C LEU A 365 13.83 -4.97 -9.55
N VAL A 366 14.93 -5.35 -10.20
CA VAL A 366 15.90 -4.37 -10.76
C VAL A 366 15.27 -3.44 -11.81
N ASN A 367 14.16 -3.85 -12.44
CA ASN A 367 13.42 -3.01 -13.38
C ASN A 367 12.54 -1.98 -12.66
N MET A 368 12.07 -2.30 -11.45
CA MET A 368 11.31 -1.40 -10.59
C MET A 368 12.25 -0.46 -9.81
N PHE A 369 13.47 -0.93 -9.53
CA PHE A 369 14.50 -0.24 -8.75
C PHE A 369 15.80 -0.07 -9.56
N PRO A 370 15.79 0.78 -10.61
CA PRO A 370 16.94 0.91 -11.50
C PRO A 370 18.19 1.36 -10.74
N GLY A 371 19.31 0.68 -11.01
CA GLY A 371 20.59 0.95 -10.36
C GLY A 371 20.73 0.39 -8.94
N ARG A 372 19.73 -0.36 -8.44
CA ARG A 372 19.80 -1.04 -7.13
C ARG A 372 19.85 -2.54 -7.30
N ARG A 373 20.84 -3.17 -6.65
CA ARG A 373 20.92 -4.63 -6.46
C ARG A 373 20.87 -5.04 -4.99
N GLU A 374 21.02 -4.06 -4.11
CA GLU A 374 20.95 -4.23 -2.67
C GLU A 374 20.06 -3.12 -2.12
N ALA A 375 19.35 -3.45 -1.05
CA ALA A 375 18.48 -2.53 -0.35
C ALA A 375 18.39 -2.91 1.14
N ILE A 376 17.97 -1.99 1.99
CA ILE A 376 17.61 -2.27 3.37
C ILE A 376 16.09 -2.24 3.47
N VAL A 377 15.51 -3.24 4.12
CA VAL A 377 14.07 -3.38 4.33
C VAL A 377 13.78 -3.63 5.80
N ASN A 378 12.53 -3.45 6.21
CA ASN A 378 12.09 -3.89 7.53
C ASN A 378 11.82 -5.40 7.56
N SER A 379 11.91 -6.00 8.75
CA SER A 379 11.69 -7.43 8.92
C SER A 379 10.93 -7.72 10.21
N ILE A 380 9.78 -8.37 10.06
CA ILE A 380 8.85 -8.71 11.14
C ILE A 380 8.24 -10.09 10.86
N HIS A 381 9.08 -11.09 10.68
CA HIS A 381 8.62 -12.44 10.38
C HIS A 381 9.53 -13.49 11.02
N HIS A 382 8.92 -14.55 11.52
CA HIS A 382 9.63 -15.75 11.99
C HIS A 382 9.45 -16.92 11.04
N GLN A 383 8.42 -16.93 10.20
CA GLN A 383 8.29 -17.86 9.07
C GLN A 383 8.95 -17.31 7.80
N ALA A 384 9.41 -18.20 6.94
CA ALA A 384 9.93 -17.85 5.61
C ALA A 384 9.74 -19.00 4.62
N VAL A 385 9.93 -18.72 3.33
CA VAL A 385 9.93 -19.76 2.29
C VAL A 385 11.11 -20.72 2.49
N ASN A 386 10.82 -22.03 2.54
CA ASN A 386 11.81 -23.10 2.57
C ASN A 386 11.98 -23.68 1.15
N GLN A 387 11.01 -24.46 0.69
CA GLN A 387 11.00 -24.95 -0.69
C GLN A 387 10.18 -24.01 -1.56
N LEU A 388 10.78 -23.54 -2.65
CA LEU A 388 10.12 -22.66 -3.60
C LEU A 388 9.06 -23.44 -4.40
N GLY A 389 7.86 -22.87 -4.49
CA GLY A 389 6.76 -23.39 -5.28
C GLY A 389 7.03 -23.39 -6.78
N ARG A 390 6.20 -24.14 -7.52
CA ARG A 390 6.35 -24.30 -8.97
C ARG A 390 6.15 -22.98 -9.71
N ASP A 391 6.94 -22.79 -10.76
CA ASP A 391 6.88 -21.62 -11.63
C ASP A 391 7.10 -20.26 -10.94
N LEU A 392 7.61 -20.27 -9.71
CA LEU A 392 8.08 -19.09 -9.01
C LEU A 392 9.57 -18.84 -9.29
N ASN A 393 9.93 -17.56 -9.35
CA ASN A 393 11.30 -17.09 -9.29
C ASN A 393 11.57 -16.43 -7.93
N ILE A 394 12.80 -16.56 -7.46
CA ILE A 394 13.31 -15.77 -6.33
C ILE A 394 13.66 -14.38 -6.86
N GLU A 395 13.08 -13.35 -6.26
CA GLU A 395 13.25 -11.95 -6.67
C GLU A 395 14.16 -11.18 -5.71
N ALA A 396 14.22 -11.59 -4.45
CA ALA A 396 15.13 -11.06 -3.45
C ALA A 396 15.47 -12.14 -2.41
N VAL A 397 16.66 -12.05 -1.84
CA VAL A 397 17.10 -12.84 -0.68
C VAL A 397 17.71 -11.93 0.37
N SER A 398 17.62 -12.31 1.63
CA SER A 398 18.40 -11.70 2.70
C SER A 398 19.89 -11.85 2.40
N ALA A 399 20.63 -10.74 2.46
CA ALA A 399 22.03 -10.72 2.05
C ALA A 399 22.96 -11.45 3.06
N SER A 400 22.54 -11.59 4.32
CA SER A 400 23.33 -12.23 5.38
C SER A 400 23.23 -13.74 5.40
N ASP A 401 22.06 -14.29 5.07
CA ASP A 401 21.73 -15.70 5.34
C ASP A 401 21.01 -16.40 4.18
N GLY A 402 20.65 -15.66 3.12
CA GLY A 402 20.03 -16.23 1.92
C GLY A 402 18.55 -16.60 2.07
N ILE A 403 17.90 -16.24 3.19
CA ILE A 403 16.44 -16.42 3.34
C ILE A 403 15.71 -15.70 2.20
N ILE A 404 14.71 -16.34 1.60
CA ILE A 404 13.97 -15.78 0.47
C ILE A 404 13.07 -14.65 0.95
N GLU A 405 13.25 -13.46 0.37
CA GLU A 405 12.58 -12.23 0.77
C GLU A 405 11.57 -11.73 -0.26
N ALA A 406 11.65 -12.20 -1.51
CA ALA A 406 10.62 -11.94 -2.50
C ALA A 406 10.52 -13.07 -3.53
N VAL A 407 9.30 -13.33 -4.00
CA VAL A 407 9.02 -14.31 -5.05
C VAL A 407 8.11 -13.72 -6.12
N ARG A 408 8.19 -14.25 -7.34
CA ARG A 408 7.30 -13.88 -8.44
C ARG A 408 6.87 -15.09 -9.25
N TYR A 409 5.58 -15.19 -9.53
CA TYR A 409 5.05 -16.20 -10.44
C TYR A 409 5.25 -15.78 -11.89
N ARG A 410 5.82 -16.68 -12.69
CA ARG A 410 6.27 -16.39 -14.06
C ARG A 410 5.16 -16.43 -15.10
N ARG A 411 4.03 -17.06 -14.81
CA ARG A 411 2.97 -17.30 -15.81
C ARG A 411 1.81 -16.30 -15.72
N ALA A 412 1.98 -15.24 -14.94
CA ALA A 412 1.04 -14.12 -14.88
C ALA A 412 1.79 -12.79 -15.05
N PRO A 413 1.13 -11.73 -15.56
CA PRO A 413 1.76 -10.42 -15.72
C PRO A 413 2.33 -9.87 -14.41
N PHE A 414 1.61 -10.03 -13.30
CA PHE A 414 2.06 -9.61 -11.98
C PHE A 414 1.41 -10.44 -10.88
N VAL A 415 2.15 -11.39 -10.33
CA VAL A 415 1.84 -12.07 -9.08
C VAL A 415 3.15 -12.12 -8.32
N MET A 416 3.28 -11.30 -7.28
CA MET A 416 4.53 -11.07 -6.57
C MET A 416 4.29 -11.07 -5.07
N GLY A 417 5.18 -11.70 -4.32
CA GLY A 417 5.22 -11.66 -2.86
C GLY A 417 6.50 -10.98 -2.39
N VAL A 418 6.41 -10.14 -1.37
CA VAL A 418 7.55 -9.59 -0.62
C VAL A 418 7.38 -9.91 0.86
N GLN A 419 8.46 -10.25 1.53
CA GLN A 419 8.44 -10.72 2.92
C GLN A 419 8.54 -9.56 3.93
N TRP A 420 9.14 -8.44 3.55
CA TRP A 420 9.08 -7.18 4.27
C TRP A 420 7.69 -6.53 4.18
N HIS A 421 7.50 -5.40 4.89
CA HIS A 421 6.25 -4.64 4.92
C HIS A 421 6.41 -3.26 4.26
N PRO A 422 6.17 -3.14 2.94
CA PRO A 422 6.19 -1.88 2.20
C PRO A 422 5.43 -0.73 2.87
N GLU A 423 4.34 -1.03 3.57
CA GLU A 423 3.48 -0.08 4.27
C GLU A 423 4.15 0.65 5.44
N PHE A 424 5.26 0.14 5.97
CA PHE A 424 6.06 0.81 7.02
C PHE A 424 7.22 1.63 6.46
N HIS A 425 7.43 1.61 5.14
CA HIS A 425 8.46 2.41 4.48
C HIS A 425 7.93 3.83 4.24
N ARG A 426 8.00 4.69 5.25
CA ARG A 426 7.69 6.12 5.06
C ARG A 426 8.67 6.71 4.04
N ALA A 427 8.13 7.35 3.00
CA ALA A 427 8.92 8.11 2.04
C ALA A 427 9.72 9.21 2.79
N GLY A 428 11.06 9.19 2.70
CA GLY A 428 11.90 10.29 3.17
C GLY A 428 13.19 9.94 3.93
N GLY A 429 13.43 8.67 4.28
CA GLY A 429 14.72 8.23 4.83
C GLY A 429 15.62 7.60 3.75
N PRO A 430 16.92 7.92 3.67
CA PRO A 430 17.83 7.36 2.66
C PRO A 430 18.16 5.87 2.85
N GLU A 431 17.82 5.31 4.01
CA GLU A 431 18.25 3.97 4.41
C GLU A 431 17.31 2.86 3.89
N LEU A 432 16.00 3.05 4.00
CA LEU A 432 14.98 2.07 3.64
C LEU A 432 14.62 2.09 2.15
N LEU A 433 14.29 0.92 1.59
CA LEU A 433 13.80 0.81 0.21
C LEU A 433 12.48 1.57 0.03
N ASP A 434 12.48 2.62 -0.79
CA ASP A 434 11.22 3.25 -1.21
C ASP A 434 10.40 2.27 -2.05
N CYS A 435 9.36 1.68 -1.46
CA CYS A 435 8.54 0.66 -2.12
C CYS A 435 7.46 1.25 -3.07
N THR A 436 7.50 2.57 -3.34
CA THR A 436 6.65 3.23 -4.33
C THR A 436 6.64 2.52 -5.70
N PRO A 437 7.78 2.19 -6.32
CA PRO A 437 7.80 1.56 -7.64
C PRO A 437 7.13 0.17 -7.69
N LEU A 438 7.15 -0.56 -6.57
CA LEU A 438 6.46 -1.84 -6.45
C LEU A 438 4.94 -1.65 -6.53
N LEU A 439 4.41 -0.71 -5.75
CA LEU A 439 2.98 -0.37 -5.76
C LEU A 439 2.55 0.19 -7.12
N ASP A 440 3.33 1.09 -7.70
CA ASP A 440 3.05 1.66 -9.02
C ASP A 440 3.02 0.59 -10.10
N THR A 441 3.91 -0.41 -10.03
CA THR A 441 3.92 -1.51 -10.99
C THR A 441 2.69 -2.40 -10.83
N PHE A 442 2.32 -2.75 -9.60
CA PHE A 442 1.08 -3.49 -9.31
C PHE A 442 -0.16 -2.76 -9.86
N LEU A 443 -0.31 -1.47 -9.57
CA LEU A 443 -1.46 -0.66 -10.00
C LEU A 443 -1.47 -0.39 -11.51
N ARG A 444 -0.30 -0.27 -12.14
CA ARG A 444 -0.20 -0.18 -13.60
C ARG A 444 -0.75 -1.46 -14.24
N VAL A 445 -0.33 -2.63 -13.76
CA VAL A 445 -0.83 -3.91 -14.29
C VAL A 445 -2.33 -4.05 -14.02
N ALA A 446 -2.83 -3.65 -12.85
CA ALA A 446 -4.26 -3.66 -12.54
C ALA A 446 -5.09 -2.83 -13.54
N ARG A 447 -4.52 -1.71 -14.00
CA ARG A 447 -5.14 -0.87 -15.03
C ARG A 447 -5.11 -1.52 -16.41
N GLU A 448 -4.04 -2.25 -16.74
CA GLU A 448 -3.86 -2.97 -18.00
C GLU A 448 -4.78 -4.20 -18.11
N THR A 449 -5.01 -4.92 -17.02
CA THR A 449 -5.81 -6.16 -16.97
C THR A 449 -7.26 -5.94 -16.51
N ARG A 450 -7.75 -4.70 -16.60
CA ARG A 450 -9.08 -4.34 -16.12
C ARG A 450 -10.23 -4.98 -16.91
N PHE A 451 -10.02 -5.23 -18.21
CA PHE A 451 -11.06 -5.54 -19.19
C PHE A 451 -11.30 -7.03 -19.40
#